data_AF-A0A7Z0TNK5-F1
#
_entry.id   AF-A0A7Z0TNK5-F1
#
_cell.length_a   1.000
_cell.length_b   1.000
_cell.length_c   1.000
_cell.angle_alpha   90.00
_cell.angle_beta   90.00
_cell.angle_gamma   90.00
#
_symmetry.space_group_name_H-M   'P 1'
#
loop_
_entity.id
_entity.type
_entity.pdbx_description
1 polymer ?
#
loop_
_entity_poly.entity_id
_entity_poly.type
_entity_poly.pdbx_seq_one_letter_code
_entity_poly.pdbx_strand_id
1 'polypeptide(L)' 'CAVKVTGSEVTAHCHNPHSRTDRVRLHVECARWWDVDSDGAPVDAAPARGVELTGRCWKEVGSAWVSHRPG' A
#
# COMPACT_ATOMS: atom_id res chain seq x y z
N CYS A 1 -4.10 6.92 4.98
CA CYS A 1 -2.79 6.23 4.92
C CYS A 1 -1.74 7.22 4.49
N ALA A 2 -0.49 7.05 4.94
CA ALA A 2 0.67 7.78 4.43
C ALA A 2 1.53 6.81 3.61
N VAL A 3 1.78 7.13 2.35
CA VAL A 3 2.63 6.35 1.44
C VAL A 3 3.96 7.05 1.28
N LYS A 4 5.06 6.31 1.39
CA LYS A 4 6.41 6.80 1.17
C LYS A 4 7.10 5.91 0.13
N VAL A 5 7.70 6.55 -0.86
CA VAL A 5 8.55 5.91 -1.87
C VAL A 5 10.00 6.26 -1.57
N THR A 6 10.89 5.29 -1.62
CA THR A 6 12.34 5.48 -1.49
C THR A 6 13.05 4.64 -2.53
N GLY A 7 13.45 5.26 -3.64
CA GLY A 7 14.02 4.56 -4.79
C GLY A 7 13.03 3.58 -5.41
N SER A 8 13.32 2.28 -5.29
CA SER A 8 12.48 1.20 -5.79
C SER A 8 11.54 0.60 -4.74
N GLU A 9 11.56 1.11 -3.51
CA GLU A 9 10.79 0.57 -2.38
C GLU A 9 9.62 1.50 -2.00
N VAL A 10 8.54 0.89 -1.55
CA VAL A 10 7.33 1.57 -1.07
C VAL A 10 6.98 1.04 0.31
N THR A 11 6.69 1.96 1.23
CA THR A 11 6.08 1.66 2.53
C THR A 11 4.81 2.50 2.68
N ALA A 12 3.72 1.87 3.13
CA ALA A 12 2.49 2.55 3.45
C ALA A 12 2.08 2.27 4.89
N HIS A 13 1.82 3.32 5.66
CA HIS A 13 1.25 3.22 6.99
C HIS A 13 -0.21 3.64 6.96
N CYS A 14 -1.10 2.74 7.34
CA CYS A 14 -2.53 3.00 7.44
C CYS A 14 -2.96 2.90 8.90
N HIS A 15 -3.79 3.83 9.35
CA HIS A 15 -4.47 3.75 10.64
C HIS A 15 -5.97 3.69 10.39
N ASN A 16 -6.64 2.72 11.01
CA ASN A 16 -8.09 2.61 10.99
C ASN A 16 -8.66 3.29 12.24
N PRO A 17 -9.32 4.46 12.10
CA PRO A 17 -9.93 5.17 13.23
C PRO A 17 -11.34 4.63 13.58
N HIS A 18 -11.88 3.69 12.81
CA HIS A 18 -13.25 3.19 12.95
C HIS A 18 -13.36 2.02 13.93
N SER A 19 -14.59 1.75 14.37
CA SER A 19 -14.92 0.65 15.29
C SER A 19 -15.02 -0.72 14.61
N ARG A 20 -14.95 -0.76 13.28
CA ARG A 20 -15.00 -1.98 12.46
C ARG A 20 -13.66 -2.22 11.79
N THR A 21 -13.43 -3.46 11.34
CA THR A 21 -12.24 -3.81 10.58
C THR A 21 -12.38 -3.29 9.15
N ASP A 22 -11.42 -2.47 8.75
CA ASP A 22 -11.30 -2.01 7.38
C ASP A 22 -10.31 -2.89 6.62
N ARG A 23 -10.40 -2.90 5.29
CA ARG A 23 -9.45 -3.61 4.44
C ARG A 23 -8.73 -2.62 3.54
N VAL A 24 -7.40 -2.69 3.53
CA VAL A 24 -6.54 -1.84 2.72
C VAL A 24 -5.66 -2.67 1.81
N ARG A 25 -5.35 -2.17 0.62
CA ARG A 25 -4.43 -2.83 -0.33
C ARG A 25 -3.48 -1.78 -0.92
N LEU A 26 -2.20 -2.10 -0.92
CA LEU A 26 -1.17 -1.29 -1.58
C LEU A 26 -1.08 -1.67 -3.06
N HIS A 27 -1.02 -0.64 -3.90
CA HIS A 27 -0.81 -0.71 -5.34
C HIS A 27 0.48 0.03 -5.67
N VAL A 28 1.34 -0.57 -6.49
CA VAL A 28 2.61 0.01 -6.93
C VAL A 28 2.68 -0.07 -8.45
N GLU A 29 2.76 1.08 -9.09
CA GLU A 29 3.00 1.22 -10.53
C GLU A 29 4.49 1.48 -10.75
N CYS A 30 5.13 0.66 -11.58
CA CYS A 30 6.54 0.76 -11.88
C CYS A 30 6.78 1.69 -13.08
N ALA A 31 7.82 2.52 -13.03
CA ALA A 31 8.02 3.56 -14.04
C ALA A 31 8.45 3.01 -15.41
N ARG A 32 8.87 1.73 -15.47
CA ARG A 32 9.41 1.09 -16.67
C ARG A 32 8.47 0.00 -17.12
N TRP A 33 8.10 0.02 -18.40
CA TRP A 33 7.16 -0.95 -19.00
C TRP A 33 7.55 -2.43 -18.84
N TRP A 34 8.84 -2.72 -18.64
CA TRP A 34 9.36 -4.07 -18.45
C TRP A 34 9.41 -4.49 -16.97
N ASP A 35 9.20 -3.55 -16.05
CA ASP A 35 9.09 -3.78 -14.61
C ASP A 35 7.59 -3.81 -14.30
N VAL A 36 7.07 -4.97 -13.97
CA VAL A 36 5.61 -5.19 -13.90
C VAL A 36 5.06 -4.58 -12.61
N ASP A 37 3.98 -3.83 -12.73
CA ASP A 37 3.22 -3.28 -11.61
C ASP A 37 2.85 -4.37 -10.59
N SER A 38 2.83 -4.00 -9.32
CA SER A 38 2.62 -4.93 -8.22
C SER A 38 1.47 -4.49 -7.32
N ASP A 39 0.48 -5.37 -7.20
CA ASP A 39 -0.61 -5.25 -6.24
C ASP A 39 -0.38 -6.20 -5.05
N GLY A 40 -0.37 -5.64 -3.84
CA GLY A 40 -0.25 -6.41 -2.61
C GLY A 40 -1.52 -7.22 -2.28
N ALA A 41 -1.39 -8.20 -1.38
CA ALA A 41 -2.57 -8.80 -0.78
C ALA A 41 -3.36 -7.75 0.03
N PRO A 42 -4.71 -7.81 0.08
CA PRO A 42 -5.47 -6.97 0.99
C PRO A 42 -5.13 -7.33 2.44
N VAL A 43 -4.98 -6.32 3.29
CA VAL A 43 -4.65 -6.45 4.70
C VAL A 43 -5.80 -5.90 5.54
N ASP A 44 -6.15 -6.61 6.60
CA ASP A 44 -7.14 -6.17 7.59
C ASP A 44 -6.51 -5.18 8.57
N ALA A 45 -7.06 -3.98 8.63
CA ALA A 45 -6.75 -2.98 9.63
C ALA A 45 -7.84 -3.05 10.72
N ALA A 46 -7.53 -3.70 11.84
CA ALA A 46 -8.45 -3.84 12.97
C ALA A 46 -8.82 -2.47 13.60
N PRO A 47 -9.92 -2.39 14.37
CA PRO A 47 -10.39 -1.14 14.98
C PRO A 47 -9.32 -0.44 15.81
N ALA A 48 -9.14 0.86 15.60
CA ALA A 48 -8.13 1.69 16.27
C ALA A 48 -6.68 1.15 16.16
N ARG A 49 -6.37 0.36 15.12
CA ARG A 49 -5.02 -0.19 14.89
C ARG A 49 -4.38 0.42 13.64
N GLY A 50 -3.05 0.43 13.67
CA GLY A 50 -2.22 0.72 12.51
C GLY A 50 -1.75 -0.57 11.82
N VAL A 51 -1.56 -0.52 10.51
CA VAL A 51 -0.93 -1.56 9.71
C VAL A 51 0.12 -0.95 8.79
N GLU A 52 1.14 -1.73 8.48
CA GLU A 52 2.18 -1.40 7.51
C GLU A 52 2.06 -2.33 6.31
N LEU A 53 2.14 -1.75 5.11
CA LEU A 53 2.23 -2.49 3.87
C LEU A 53 3.53 -2.11 3.17
N THR A 54 4.18 -3.09 2.55
CA THR A 54 5.39 -2.88 1.77
C THR A 54 5.21 -3.40 0.35
N GLY A 55 5.91 -2.77 -0.58
CA GLY A 55 5.92 -3.13 -1.99
C GLY A 55 7.19 -2.60 -2.63
N ARG A 56 7.49 -3.06 -3.84
CA ARG A 56 8.67 -2.60 -4.57
C ARG A 56 8.51 -2.81 -6.06
N CYS A 57 9.27 -2.04 -6.82
CA CYS A 57 9.59 -2.32 -8.21
C CYS A 57 11.01 -2.90 -8.31
N TRP A 58 11.37 -3.49 -9.45
CA TRP A 58 12.76 -3.87 -9.67
C TRP A 58 13.69 -2.65 -9.79
N LYS A 59 13.31 -1.63 -10.57
CA LYS A 59 14.15 -0.46 -10.88
C LYS A 59 13.72 0.80 -10.13
N GLU A 60 12.56 1.36 -10.46
CA GLU A 60 12.08 2.63 -9.90
C GLU A 60 10.55 2.67 -9.89
N VAL A 61 9.98 3.20 -8.82
CA VAL A 61 8.54 3.34 -8.65
C VAL A 61 8.07 4.58 -9.41
N GLY A 62 7.04 4.42 -10.23
CA GLY A 62 6.37 5.53 -10.92
C GLY A 62 5.32 6.17 -10.03
N SER A 63 4.43 5.34 -9.47
CA SER A 63 3.40 5.79 -8.54
C SER A 63 3.04 4.70 -7.52
N ALA A 64 2.48 5.10 -6.38
CA ALA A 64 1.99 4.15 -5.38
C ALA A 64 0.82 4.74 -4.61
N TRP A 65 -0.21 3.92 -4.38
CA TRP A 65 -1.41 4.33 -3.65
C TRP A 65 -2.01 3.17 -2.86
N VAL A 66 -2.95 3.49 -1.98
CA VAL A 66 -3.69 2.49 -1.19
C VAL A 66 -5.17 2.59 -1.52
N SER A 67 -5.79 1.47 -1.87
CA SER A 67 -7.24 1.36 -1.89
C SER A 67 -7.75 0.99 -0.50
N HIS A 68 -8.92 1.53 -0.14
CA HIS A 68 -9.56 1.34 1.15
C HIS A 68 -11.00 0.84 0.94
N ARG A 69 -11.33 -0.24 1.66
CA ARG A 69 -12.69 -0.77 1.77
C ARG A 69 -13.12 -0.71 3.24
N PRO A 70 -14.10 0.13 3.60
CA PRO A 70 -14.67 0.18 4.94
C PRO A 70 -15.39 -1.12 5.33
N GLY A 71 -15.43 -1.40 6.64
CA GLY A 71 -16.22 -2.49 7.25
C GLY A 71 -17.66 -2.12 7.65
#